data_AF-A0A6L5I4P3-F1
#
_entry.id   AF-A0A6L5I4P3-F1
#
_cell.length_a   1.000
_cell.length_b   1.000
_cell.length_c   1.000
_cell.angle_alpha   90.00
_cell.angle_beta   90.00
_cell.angle_gamma   90.00
#
_symmetry.space_group_name_H-M   'P 1'
#
loop_
_entity.id
_entity.type
_entity.pdbx_description
1 polymer ?
#
loop_
_entity_poly.entity_id
_entity_poly.type
_entity_poly.pdbx_seq_one_letter_code
_entity_poly.pdbx_strand_id
1 'polypeptide(L)'
;NGSRGTGSGMSFPTSFGPAQSTLETTAETVANAGARAAGVKSAKPVYTVPTNSTLMGSVAMTALIGRVPIDGTVNDPYPFKVLVGPDNLTANGIDIPDVAGAVFSGTASGDWTLSCVRGQVRSITFVFNDGTIRTIPEDREGNQQNNQQRDGLGWISDPHGIPCVSGERRSNAQQYLGSQALITAAGAGVASLIESDSGRMSYV
;
A
#
# COMPACT_ATOMS: atom_id res chain seq x y z
N ASN A 1 -53.93 -32.31 69.70
CA ASN A 1 -52.92 -31.27 69.47
C ASN A 1 -52.21 -31.53 68.15
N GLY A 2 -52.67 -30.90 67.07
CA GLY A 2 -52.08 -31.02 65.73
C GLY A 2 -51.23 -29.78 65.40
N SER A 3 -50.00 -30.01 64.95
CA SER A 3 -49.04 -29.00 64.52
C SER A 3 -49.38 -28.49 63.10
N ARG A 4 -49.39 -27.18 62.90
CA ARG A 4 -49.47 -26.52 61.59
C ARG A 4 -48.06 -26.13 61.16
N GLY A 5 -47.58 -26.71 60.05
CA GLY A 5 -46.31 -26.36 59.41
C GLY A 5 -46.43 -25.12 58.52
N THR A 6 -45.41 -24.28 58.64
CA THR A 6 -45.15 -22.96 58.02
C THR A 6 -45.05 -23.01 56.49
N GLY A 7 -45.81 -22.16 55.80
CA GLY A 7 -45.60 -21.83 54.38
C GLY A 7 -44.58 -20.70 54.24
N SER A 8 -43.41 -20.98 53.67
CA SER A 8 -42.41 -19.96 53.34
C SER A 8 -42.82 -19.23 52.06
N GLY A 9 -43.08 -17.93 52.15
CA GLY A 9 -43.48 -17.10 51.02
C GLY A 9 -42.32 -16.86 50.05
N MET A 10 -42.54 -17.15 48.76
CA MET A 10 -41.63 -16.76 47.68
C MET A 10 -41.70 -15.23 47.49
N SER A 11 -40.61 -14.54 47.80
CA SER A 11 -40.45 -13.11 47.50
C SER A 11 -39.69 -12.96 46.18
N PHE A 12 -40.30 -12.31 45.20
CA PHE A 12 -39.67 -11.98 43.93
C PHE A 12 -39.07 -10.57 43.99
N PRO A 13 -37.85 -10.36 43.46
CA PRO A 13 -37.20 -9.06 43.47
C PRO A 13 -37.96 -8.05 42.61
N THR A 14 -38.20 -6.86 43.15
CA THR A 14 -39.03 -5.80 42.55
C THR A 14 -38.27 -4.76 41.73
N SER A 15 -36.97 -4.95 41.49
CA SER A 15 -36.23 -4.10 40.55
C SER A 15 -35.04 -4.83 39.93
N PHE A 16 -34.83 -4.59 38.64
CA PHE A 16 -33.62 -4.96 37.93
C PHE A 16 -32.73 -3.71 37.85
N GLY A 17 -31.48 -3.84 38.29
CA GLY A 17 -30.47 -2.79 38.14
C GLY A 17 -30.12 -2.52 36.66
N PRO A 18 -29.33 -1.47 36.37
CA PRO A 18 -29.06 -1.05 35.00
C PRO A 18 -28.25 -2.13 34.25
N ALA A 19 -28.90 -2.82 33.32
CA ALA A 19 -28.30 -3.85 32.47
C ALA A 19 -27.42 -3.27 31.32
N GLN A 20 -27.34 -1.95 31.18
CA GLN A 20 -26.59 -1.29 30.10
C GLN A 20 -25.08 -1.55 30.19
N SER A 21 -24.48 -1.43 31.39
CA SER A 21 -23.04 -1.68 31.58
C SER A 21 -22.65 -3.12 31.26
N THR A 22 -23.52 -4.08 31.59
CA THR A 22 -23.31 -5.50 31.27
C THR A 22 -23.42 -5.78 29.77
N LEU A 23 -24.29 -5.07 29.04
CA LEU A 23 -24.43 -5.23 27.59
C LEU A 23 -23.25 -4.61 26.83
N GLU A 24 -22.79 -3.43 27.24
CA GLU A 24 -21.60 -2.78 26.68
C GLU A 24 -20.35 -3.63 26.93
N THR A 25 -20.16 -4.09 28.17
CA THR A 25 -19.04 -4.98 28.54
C THR A 25 -19.11 -6.31 27.78
N THR A 26 -20.31 -6.88 27.60
CA THR A 26 -20.49 -8.14 26.86
C THR A 26 -20.26 -7.94 25.37
N ALA A 27 -20.72 -6.82 24.78
CA ALA A 27 -20.47 -6.48 23.38
C ALA A 27 -18.97 -6.28 23.12
N GLU A 28 -18.26 -5.58 24.00
CA GLU A 28 -16.81 -5.44 23.94
C GLU A 28 -16.11 -6.79 24.11
N THR A 29 -16.59 -7.65 25.01
CA THR A 29 -16.01 -8.99 25.24
C THR A 29 -16.20 -9.91 24.03
N VAL A 30 -17.37 -9.88 23.40
CA VAL A 30 -17.68 -10.67 22.19
C VAL A 30 -16.93 -10.13 20.98
N ALA A 31 -16.83 -8.80 20.82
CA ALA A 31 -16.03 -8.18 19.77
C ALA A 31 -14.54 -8.50 19.93
N ASN A 32 -14.02 -8.43 21.17
CA ASN A 32 -12.64 -8.80 21.48
C ASN A 32 -12.39 -10.30 21.30
N ALA A 33 -13.34 -11.17 21.64
CA ALA A 33 -13.24 -12.60 21.43
C ALA A 33 -13.26 -12.96 19.94
N GLY A 34 -14.11 -12.30 19.14
CA GLY A 34 -14.14 -12.44 17.68
C GLY A 34 -12.86 -11.94 17.01
N ALA A 35 -12.32 -10.80 17.47
CA ALA A 35 -11.05 -10.27 16.98
C ALA A 35 -9.87 -11.17 17.34
N ARG A 36 -9.82 -11.71 18.57
CA ARG A 36 -8.81 -12.67 19.02
C ARG A 36 -8.88 -13.99 18.25
N ALA A 37 -10.08 -14.49 17.94
CA ALA A 37 -10.27 -15.68 17.11
C ALA A 37 -9.88 -15.45 15.63
N ALA A 38 -9.92 -14.20 15.15
CA ALA A 38 -9.48 -13.80 13.82
C ALA A 38 -8.00 -13.38 13.73
N GLY A 39 -7.22 -13.51 14.82
CA GLY A 39 -5.82 -13.08 14.86
C GLY A 39 -5.61 -11.56 14.80
N VAL A 40 -6.69 -10.78 14.82
CA VAL A 40 -6.64 -9.32 14.80
C VAL A 40 -6.51 -8.85 16.24
N LYS A 41 -5.37 -8.24 16.58
CA LYS A 41 -5.24 -7.54 17.87
C LYS A 41 -6.34 -6.47 17.92
N SER A 42 -7.35 -6.69 18.75
CA SER A 42 -8.41 -5.70 18.96
C SER A 42 -7.81 -4.46 19.60
N ALA A 43 -7.49 -3.48 18.77
CA ALA A 43 -6.99 -2.19 19.19
C ALA A 43 -8.18 -1.25 19.30
N LYS A 44 -8.30 -0.55 20.43
CA LYS A 44 -9.31 0.50 20.60
C LYS A 44 -8.92 1.69 19.69
N PRO A 45 -9.70 2.03 18.65
CA PRO A 45 -9.39 3.18 17.82
C PRO A 45 -9.60 4.45 18.66
N VAL A 46 -8.53 5.24 18.84
CA VAL A 46 -8.59 6.54 19.54
C VAL A 46 -8.59 7.69 18.53
N TYR A 47 -7.83 7.56 17.45
CA TYR A 47 -7.71 8.55 16.37
C TYR A 47 -7.92 7.89 15.01
N THR A 48 -8.42 8.67 14.04
CA THR A 48 -8.70 8.21 12.68
C THR A 48 -8.04 9.12 11.66
N VAL A 49 -7.30 8.52 10.72
CA VAL A 49 -6.84 9.20 9.50
C VAL A 49 -7.77 8.74 8.36
N PRO A 50 -8.59 9.63 7.79
CA PRO A 50 -9.47 9.28 6.69
C PRO A 50 -8.71 8.78 5.45
N THR A 51 -9.37 7.93 4.66
CA THR A 51 -8.90 7.61 3.31
C THR A 51 -8.83 8.89 2.47
N ASN A 52 -7.80 9.01 1.62
CA ASN A 52 -7.49 10.23 0.83
C ASN A 52 -7.05 11.46 1.64
N SER A 53 -6.61 11.31 2.90
CA SER A 53 -5.93 12.40 3.60
C SER A 53 -4.70 12.85 2.80
N THR A 54 -4.49 14.16 2.69
CA THR A 54 -3.31 14.73 2.02
C THR A 54 -2.27 15.09 3.06
N LEU A 55 -1.11 14.42 3.02
CA LEU A 55 0.00 14.58 3.95
C LEU A 55 1.12 15.38 3.28
N MET A 56 1.03 16.71 3.38
CA MET A 56 2.03 17.62 2.79
C MET A 56 3.32 17.65 3.61
N GLY A 57 4.42 18.14 3.04
CA GLY A 57 5.69 18.30 3.79
C GLY A 57 6.45 16.98 4.07
N SER A 58 6.07 15.91 3.39
CA SER A 58 6.73 14.60 3.51
C SER A 58 8.05 14.55 2.74
N VAL A 59 9.06 13.83 3.27
CA VAL A 59 10.39 13.73 2.65
C VAL A 59 10.61 12.31 2.10
N ALA A 60 10.93 12.22 0.81
CA ALA A 60 11.29 10.95 0.19
C ALA A 60 12.67 10.47 0.68
N MET A 61 12.76 9.24 1.21
CA MET A 61 14.04 8.63 1.60
C MET A 61 14.83 8.09 0.41
N THR A 62 14.11 7.74 -0.64
CA THR A 62 14.64 7.14 -1.86
C THR A 62 14.39 8.07 -3.03
N ALA A 63 15.27 8.08 -4.02
CA ALA A 63 14.98 8.72 -5.29
C ALA A 63 13.67 8.15 -5.87
N LEU A 64 12.79 9.03 -6.33
CA LEU A 64 11.60 8.63 -7.08
C LEU A 64 12.04 8.28 -8.49
N ILE A 65 12.11 6.98 -8.78
CA ILE A 65 12.50 6.46 -10.09
C ILE A 65 11.29 5.76 -10.68
N GLY A 66 10.93 6.11 -11.91
CA GLY A 66 9.82 5.50 -12.61
C GLY A 66 10.28 4.87 -13.91
N ARG A 67 10.09 3.56 -14.07
CA ARG A 67 10.19 2.93 -15.39
C ARG A 67 8.98 3.28 -16.23
N VAL A 68 9.22 3.64 -17.49
CA VAL A 68 8.15 3.95 -18.44
C VAL A 68 7.55 2.64 -18.96
N PRO A 69 6.22 2.46 -18.90
CA PRO A 69 5.56 1.27 -19.43
C PRO A 69 5.73 1.13 -20.94
N ILE A 70 5.83 -0.11 -21.39
CA ILE A 70 5.80 -0.50 -22.81
C ILE A 70 4.53 -1.35 -22.99
N ASP A 71 3.73 -1.08 -24.03
CA ASP A 71 2.45 -1.75 -24.30
C ASP A 71 1.46 -1.72 -23.12
N GLY A 72 1.45 -0.61 -22.37
CA GLY A 72 0.54 -0.40 -21.24
C GLY A 72 0.91 -1.15 -19.96
N THR A 73 2.01 -1.92 -19.94
CA THR A 73 2.47 -2.65 -18.75
C THR A 73 3.79 -2.07 -18.24
N VAL A 74 3.85 -1.77 -16.94
CA VAL A 74 5.11 -1.41 -16.29
C VAL A 74 5.79 -2.71 -15.87
N ASN A 75 6.86 -3.07 -16.57
CA ASN A 75 7.70 -4.18 -16.15
C ASN A 75 8.54 -3.72 -14.95
N ASP A 76 8.30 -4.36 -13.79
CA ASP A 76 8.92 -4.08 -12.50
C ASP A 76 8.82 -2.58 -12.06
N PRO A 77 7.75 -2.12 -11.42
CA PRO A 77 7.73 -0.75 -10.91
C PRO A 77 8.77 -0.56 -9.79
N TYR A 78 9.39 0.62 -9.69
CA TYR A 78 10.49 0.85 -8.75
C TYR A 78 9.92 1.12 -7.33
N PRO A 79 10.43 0.48 -6.27
CA PRO A 79 9.95 0.75 -4.92
C PRO A 79 10.41 2.13 -4.44
N PHE A 80 9.55 2.82 -3.68
CA PHE A 80 9.92 4.06 -3.01
C PHE A 80 9.48 4.07 -1.55
N LYS A 81 10.18 4.86 -0.73
CA LYS A 81 9.82 5.12 0.67
C LYS A 81 9.80 6.62 0.96
N VAL A 82 8.80 7.05 1.72
CA VAL A 82 8.61 8.43 2.17
C VAL A 82 8.43 8.45 3.67
N LEU A 83 9.14 9.35 4.36
CA LEU A 83 8.94 9.63 5.77
C LEU A 83 8.02 10.84 5.92
N VAL A 84 7.05 10.68 6.81
CA VAL A 84 6.12 11.73 7.19
C VAL A 84 6.33 12.02 8.67
N GLY A 85 6.70 13.26 8.96
CA GLY A 85 6.83 13.76 10.33
C GLY A 85 5.48 13.93 11.01
N PRO A 86 5.44 14.04 12.35
CA PRO A 86 4.21 14.08 13.14
C PRO A 86 3.29 15.24 12.73
N ASP A 87 3.88 16.42 12.50
CA ASP A 87 3.17 17.65 12.11
C ASP A 87 2.43 17.54 10.77
N ASN A 88 2.80 16.55 9.94
CA ASN A 88 2.28 16.34 8.59
C ASN A 88 1.35 15.12 8.50
N LEU A 89 1.09 14.42 9.63
CA LEU A 89 0.28 13.21 9.65
C LEU A 89 -1.22 13.46 9.46
N THR A 90 -1.68 14.69 9.69
CA THR A 90 -3.10 15.03 9.63
C THR A 90 -3.37 16.20 8.71
N ALA A 91 -4.42 16.06 7.89
CA ALA A 91 -4.82 17.09 6.94
C ALA A 91 -5.45 18.33 7.62
N ASN A 92 -5.93 18.18 8.86
CA ASN A 92 -6.57 19.23 9.64
C ASN A 92 -5.65 19.87 10.69
N GLY A 93 -4.36 19.49 10.72
CA GLY A 93 -3.38 20.04 11.67
C GLY A 93 -3.64 19.66 13.14
N ILE A 94 -4.41 18.60 13.38
CA ILE A 94 -4.56 18.04 14.74
C ILE A 94 -3.47 17.00 14.94
N ASP A 95 -2.63 17.19 15.94
CA ASP A 95 -1.60 16.20 16.25
C ASP A 95 -2.22 14.90 16.77
N ILE A 96 -1.74 13.78 16.24
CA ILE A 96 -2.08 12.47 16.78
C ILE A 96 -1.12 12.21 17.94
N PRO A 97 -1.60 12.16 19.20
CA PRO A 97 -0.71 11.93 20.32
C PRO A 97 -0.04 10.56 20.20
N ASP A 98 1.14 10.48 20.79
CA ASP A 98 1.97 9.28 20.84
C ASP A 98 2.46 8.76 19.48
N VAL A 99 2.23 9.46 18.37
CA VAL A 99 2.79 9.10 17.06
C VAL A 99 4.03 9.93 16.77
N ALA A 100 5.16 9.27 16.56
CA ALA A 100 6.44 9.88 16.20
C ALA A 100 6.51 10.23 14.71
N GLY A 101 5.80 9.50 13.87
CA GLY A 101 5.78 9.67 12.43
C GLY A 101 5.17 8.48 11.69
N ALA A 102 5.22 8.52 10.37
CA ALA A 102 4.83 7.38 9.54
C ALA A 102 5.78 7.19 8.36
N VAL A 103 5.92 5.93 7.94
CA VAL A 103 6.69 5.51 6.78
C VAL A 103 5.72 5.00 5.73
N PHE A 104 5.72 5.64 4.57
CA PHE A 104 4.91 5.27 3.42
C PHE A 104 5.78 4.47 2.46
N SER A 105 5.31 3.30 2.06
CA SER A 105 5.98 2.44 1.09
C SER A 105 5.08 2.24 -0.12
N GLY A 106 5.67 2.31 -1.31
CA GLY A 106 4.92 2.26 -2.55
C GLY A 106 5.76 1.87 -3.74
N THR A 107 5.13 1.91 -4.90
CA THR A 107 5.78 1.63 -6.19
C THR A 107 5.57 2.80 -7.14
N ALA A 108 6.61 3.12 -7.90
CA ALA A 108 6.66 4.24 -8.82
C ALA A 108 6.81 3.78 -10.27
N SER A 109 6.12 4.49 -11.16
CA SER A 109 6.18 4.34 -12.62
C SER A 109 6.45 5.69 -13.28
N GLY A 110 7.12 5.66 -14.42
CA GLY A 110 7.49 6.85 -15.18
C GLY A 110 6.43 7.19 -16.21
N ASP A 111 6.15 8.48 -16.38
CA ASP A 111 5.46 9.00 -17.56
C ASP A 111 6.50 9.60 -18.50
N TRP A 112 6.60 9.03 -19.70
CA TRP A 112 7.54 9.50 -20.72
C TRP A 112 7.16 10.87 -21.28
N THR A 113 5.87 11.08 -21.55
CA THR A 113 5.36 12.29 -22.21
C THR A 113 5.48 13.49 -21.29
N LEU A 114 5.18 13.30 -20.00
CA LEU A 114 5.21 14.37 -19.01
C LEU A 114 6.57 14.50 -18.29
N SER A 115 7.53 13.60 -18.57
CA SER A 115 8.83 13.54 -17.89
C SER A 115 8.69 13.60 -16.37
N CYS A 116 7.82 12.75 -15.82
CA CYS A 116 7.52 12.73 -14.40
C CYS A 116 7.41 11.31 -13.86
N VAL A 117 7.34 11.21 -12.54
CA VAL A 117 7.14 9.95 -11.83
C VAL A 117 5.78 9.96 -11.14
N ARG A 118 5.01 8.89 -11.34
CA ARG A 118 3.78 8.60 -10.60
C ARG A 118 4.09 7.55 -9.55
N GLY A 119 3.82 7.85 -8.29
CA GLY A 119 3.97 6.92 -7.18
C GLY A 119 2.62 6.51 -6.63
N GLN A 120 2.43 5.21 -6.44
CA GLN A 120 1.27 4.65 -5.76
C GLN A 120 1.70 4.09 -4.41
N VAL A 121 1.03 4.52 -3.34
CA VAL A 121 1.27 4.05 -1.97
C VAL A 121 0.62 2.70 -1.79
N ARG A 122 1.35 1.75 -1.19
CA ARG A 122 0.92 0.35 -1.00
C ARG A 122 0.74 0.02 0.48
N SER A 123 1.59 0.56 1.33
CA SER A 123 1.49 0.40 2.78
C SER A 123 1.94 1.67 3.52
N ILE A 124 1.42 1.83 4.72
CA ILE A 124 1.74 2.90 5.66
C ILE A 124 2.08 2.25 7.00
N THR A 125 3.25 2.56 7.55
CA THR A 125 3.69 2.11 8.87
C THR A 125 3.78 3.31 9.80
N PHE A 126 2.88 3.38 10.78
CA PHE A 126 2.95 4.35 11.87
C PHE A 126 3.96 3.88 12.92
N VAL A 127 4.76 4.82 13.42
CA VAL A 127 5.73 4.60 14.50
C VAL A 127 5.28 5.42 15.69
N PHE A 128 5.10 4.77 16.83
CA PHE A 128 4.67 5.42 18.06
C PHE A 128 5.88 5.77 18.93
N ASN A 129 5.72 6.76 19.82
CA ASN A 129 6.77 7.21 20.74
C ASN A 129 7.20 6.12 21.73
N ASP A 130 6.35 5.13 21.99
CA ASP A 130 6.65 3.95 22.82
C ASP A 130 7.46 2.86 22.07
N GLY A 131 7.79 3.09 20.80
CA GLY A 131 8.52 2.16 19.94
C GLY A 131 7.65 1.11 19.27
N THR A 132 6.34 1.09 19.52
CA THR A 132 5.42 0.21 18.78
C THR A 132 5.23 0.69 17.35
N ILE A 133 4.89 -0.24 16.46
CA ILE A 133 4.60 0.07 15.05
C ILE A 133 3.26 -0.50 14.63
N ARG A 134 2.59 0.18 13.71
CA ARG A 134 1.33 -0.25 13.11
C ARG A 134 1.38 -0.09 11.60
N THR A 135 1.38 -1.20 10.88
CA THR A 135 1.35 -1.22 9.41
C THR A 135 -0.06 -1.46 8.89
N ILE A 136 -0.46 -0.67 7.88
CA ILE A 136 -1.72 -0.74 7.16
C ILE A 136 -1.41 -0.87 5.65
N PRO A 137 -2.05 -1.79 4.90
CA PRO A 137 -2.84 -2.91 5.42
C PRO A 137 -1.97 -3.84 6.29
N GLU A 138 -2.59 -4.55 7.23
CA GLU A 138 -1.86 -5.56 8.01
C GLU A 138 -1.41 -6.68 7.07
N ASP A 139 -0.13 -7.07 7.14
CA ASP A 139 0.40 -8.24 6.46
C ASP A 139 -0.23 -9.49 7.11
N ARG A 140 -1.38 -9.92 6.60
CA ARG A 140 -1.98 -11.19 7.02
C ARG A 140 -1.20 -12.31 6.36
N GLU A 141 -0.40 -13.01 7.16
CA GLU A 141 0.21 -14.31 6.83
C GLU A 141 -0.92 -15.35 6.68
N GLY A 142 -1.64 -15.32 5.56
CA GLY A 142 -2.84 -16.13 5.39
C GLY A 142 -3.50 -15.87 4.05
N ASN A 143 -3.25 -16.81 3.14
CA ASN A 143 -3.85 -17.02 1.83
C ASN A 143 -5.27 -16.43 1.61
N GLN A 144 -5.45 -15.84 0.43
CA GLN A 144 -6.69 -15.61 -0.33
C GLN A 144 -7.48 -14.30 -0.15
N GLN A 145 -7.90 -13.81 -1.32
CA GLN A 145 -8.96 -12.82 -1.60
C GLN A 145 -8.62 -11.35 -1.27
N ASN A 146 -8.28 -10.53 -2.27
CA ASN A 146 -9.24 -9.96 -3.21
C ASN A 146 -8.55 -8.88 -4.07
N ASN A 147 -9.12 -8.63 -5.24
CA ASN A 147 -8.68 -7.67 -6.27
C ASN A 147 -8.41 -6.22 -5.77
N GLN A 148 -8.75 -5.92 -4.52
CA GLN A 148 -8.67 -4.62 -3.86
C GLN A 148 -7.26 -4.27 -3.33
N GLN A 149 -6.40 -5.27 -3.09
CA GLN A 149 -4.99 -5.03 -2.70
C GLN A 149 -4.15 -4.45 -3.85
N ARG A 150 -4.70 -4.38 -5.07
CA ARG A 150 -4.09 -3.69 -6.23
C ARG A 150 -4.38 -2.19 -6.24
N ASP A 151 -5.48 -1.75 -5.64
CA ASP A 151 -5.79 -0.34 -5.48
C ASP A 151 -4.98 0.21 -4.32
N GLY A 152 -4.07 1.12 -4.62
CA GLY A 152 -3.16 1.74 -3.65
C GLY A 152 -3.92 2.45 -2.55
N LEU A 153 -3.28 2.61 -1.40
CA LEU A 153 -3.80 3.43 -0.31
C LEU A 153 -3.87 4.93 -0.69
N GLY A 154 -3.10 5.32 -1.71
CA GLY A 154 -3.06 6.67 -2.23
C GLY A 154 -1.99 6.83 -3.31
N TRP A 155 -1.71 8.07 -3.66
CA TRP A 155 -0.66 8.46 -4.61
C TRP A 155 0.18 9.60 -4.05
N ILE A 156 1.36 9.79 -4.62
CA ILE A 156 2.19 10.98 -4.36
C ILE A 156 1.84 12.09 -5.35
N SER A 157 1.95 13.33 -4.92
CA SER A 157 1.75 14.50 -5.76
C SER A 157 2.90 15.49 -5.63
N ASP A 158 2.99 16.40 -6.58
CA ASP A 158 3.78 17.62 -6.44
C ASP A 158 3.16 18.55 -5.36
N PRO A 159 3.83 19.68 -5.01
CA PRO A 159 3.30 20.66 -4.07
C PRO A 159 1.97 21.32 -4.48
N HIS A 160 1.54 21.17 -5.74
CA HIS A 160 0.29 21.69 -6.26
C HIS A 160 -0.82 20.63 -6.31
N GLY A 161 -0.57 19.42 -5.81
CA GLY A 161 -1.54 18.33 -5.77
C GLY A 161 -1.66 17.53 -7.07
N ILE A 162 -0.78 17.76 -8.05
CA ILE A 162 -0.77 17.02 -9.31
C ILE A 162 -0.08 15.66 -9.08
N PRO A 163 -0.71 14.51 -9.43
CA PRO A 163 -0.17 13.16 -9.18
C PRO A 163 0.94 12.76 -10.17
N CYS A 164 1.93 13.63 -10.35
CA CYS A 164 3.00 13.54 -11.33
C CYS A 164 4.15 14.42 -10.83
N VAL A 165 5.11 13.80 -10.13
CA VAL A 165 6.27 14.52 -9.59
C VAL A 165 7.28 14.70 -10.70
N SER A 166 7.53 15.95 -11.11
CA SER A 166 8.45 16.28 -12.19
C SER A 166 9.85 15.71 -11.96
N GLY A 167 10.49 15.24 -13.03
CA GLY A 167 11.84 14.66 -12.95
C GLY A 167 12.59 14.76 -14.27
N GLU A 168 13.75 14.11 -14.34
CA GLU A 168 14.57 14.08 -15.55
C GLU A 168 14.41 12.74 -16.28
N ARG A 169 14.18 12.79 -17.60
CA ARG A 169 14.10 11.59 -18.43
C ARG A 169 15.50 11.12 -18.83
N ARG A 170 15.87 9.93 -18.38
CA ARG A 170 17.07 9.20 -18.85
C ARG A 170 16.65 8.06 -19.76
N SER A 171 17.21 7.99 -20.96
CA SER A 171 16.91 6.92 -21.93
C SER A 171 18.17 6.39 -22.59
N ASN A 172 18.29 5.06 -22.66
CA ASN A 172 19.30 4.34 -23.44
C ASN A 172 18.80 3.96 -24.84
N ALA A 173 17.61 4.43 -25.25
CA ALA A 173 16.99 4.03 -26.51
C ALA A 173 17.85 4.38 -27.74
N GLN A 174 18.51 5.55 -27.75
CA GLN A 174 19.40 5.93 -28.85
C GLN A 174 20.62 5.00 -28.99
N GLN A 175 21.18 4.55 -27.87
CA GLN A 175 22.31 3.60 -27.87
C GLN A 175 21.85 2.22 -28.34
N TYR A 176 20.68 1.77 -27.90
CA TYR A 176 20.10 0.48 -28.29
C TYR A 176 19.65 0.45 -29.76
N LEU A 177 18.98 1.50 -30.23
CA LEU A 177 18.58 1.61 -31.63
C LEU A 177 19.80 1.78 -32.54
N GLY A 178 20.81 2.53 -32.10
CA GLY A 178 22.08 2.67 -32.81
C GLY A 178 22.80 1.33 -32.95
N SER A 179 22.89 0.53 -31.89
CA SER A 179 23.53 -0.79 -31.95
C SER A 179 22.72 -1.79 -32.77
N GLN A 180 21.39 -1.81 -32.64
CA GLN A 180 20.54 -2.66 -33.50
C GLN A 180 20.63 -2.26 -34.97
N ALA A 181 20.60 -0.96 -35.29
CA ALA A 181 20.79 -0.48 -36.65
C ALA A 181 22.16 -0.85 -37.22
N LEU A 182 23.23 -0.76 -36.42
CA LEU A 182 24.57 -1.21 -36.81
C LEU A 182 24.63 -2.72 -37.03
N ILE A 183 23.99 -3.53 -36.17
CA ILE A 183 23.93 -4.99 -36.32
C ILE A 183 23.12 -5.38 -37.56
N THR A 184 21.97 -4.73 -37.79
CA THR A 184 21.15 -4.95 -38.99
C THR A 184 21.90 -4.52 -40.25
N ALA A 185 22.60 -3.37 -40.22
CA ALA A 185 23.42 -2.92 -41.34
C ALA A 185 24.61 -3.86 -41.59
N ALA A 186 25.26 -4.35 -40.54
CA ALA A 186 26.31 -5.35 -40.65
C ALA A 186 25.76 -6.64 -41.25
N GLY A 187 24.64 -7.16 -40.72
CA GLY A 187 23.96 -8.36 -41.22
C GLY A 187 23.50 -8.26 -42.67
N ALA A 188 22.95 -7.12 -43.08
CA ALA A 188 22.58 -6.84 -44.48
C ALA A 188 23.83 -6.70 -45.38
N GLY A 189 24.91 -6.12 -44.86
CA GLY A 189 26.21 -6.08 -45.52
C GLY A 189 26.77 -7.48 -45.76
N VAL A 190 26.80 -8.36 -44.76
CA VAL A 190 27.29 -9.74 -44.95
C VAL A 190 26.36 -10.58 -45.83
N ALA A 191 25.04 -10.41 -45.73
CA ALA A 191 24.07 -11.10 -46.58
C ALA A 191 24.23 -10.72 -48.07
N SER A 192 24.46 -9.45 -48.38
CA SER A 192 24.72 -8.99 -49.76
C SER A 192 26.02 -9.54 -50.35
N LEU A 193 27.02 -9.85 -49.51
CA LEU A 193 28.28 -10.47 -49.90
C LEU A 193 28.15 -11.99 -50.08
N ILE A 194 27.22 -12.63 -49.36
CA ILE A 194 26.96 -14.08 -49.44
C ILE A 194 26.00 -14.42 -50.61
N GLU A 195 25.11 -13.50 -51.01
CA GLU A 195 24.21 -13.70 -52.17
C GLU A 195 24.91 -13.50 -53.54
N SER A 196 26.23 -13.34 -53.56
CA SER A 196 27.02 -13.15 -54.78
C SER A 196 27.77 -14.40 -55.28
N ASP A 197 27.63 -15.58 -54.64
CA ASP A 197 28.37 -16.81 -55.03
C ASP A 197 27.50 -18.08 -55.19
N SER A 198 26.18 -17.96 -55.32
CA SER A 198 25.30 -19.10 -55.70
C SER A 198 25.13 -19.24 -57.21
N GLY A 199 26.25 -19.12 -57.94
CA GLY A 199 26.34 -19.34 -59.38
C GLY A 199 27.05 -20.64 -59.73
N ARG A 200 26.29 -21.75 -59.77
CA ARG A 200 26.65 -23.09 -60.30
C ARG A 200 27.61 -23.92 -59.43
N MET A 201 27.09 -24.97 -58.79
CA MET A 201 27.82 -26.25 -58.71
C MET A 201 26.85 -27.40 -58.99
N SER A 202 27.18 -28.13 -60.04
CA SER A 202 26.46 -29.25 -60.64
C SER A 202 26.43 -30.48 -59.74
N TYR A 203 25.29 -31.16 -59.73
CA TYR A 203 25.14 -32.55 -59.31
C TYR A 203 26.01 -33.49 -60.17
N VAL A 204 26.81 -34.33 -59.52
CA VAL A 204 27.15 -35.71 -59.95
C VAL A 204 27.31 -36.57 -58.71
#